data_AF-A0A310SM52-F1
#
_entry.id   AF-A0A310SM52-F1
#
_cell.length_a   1.000
_cell.length_b   1.000
_cell.length_c   1.000
_cell.angle_alpha   90.00
_cell.angle_beta   90.00
_cell.angle_gamma   90.00
#
_symmetry.space_group_name_H-M   'P 1'
#
loop_
_entity.id
_entity.type
_entity.pdbx_description
1 polymer ?
#
loop_
_entity_poly.entity_id
_entity_poly.type
_entity_poly.pdbx_seq_one_letter_code
_entity_poly.pdbx_strand_id
1 'polypeptide(L)'
;MANAGEDNSDSEFFFTLGSQLDMQNKRSTFGYVTEETIYDMLELEEALVDVTDRPLYPPSLIKTIILYNPFSDNVPRIIVQESEKVKDSSKTKKVAVKDFNLLSFGEAAEEDEEESAKLNKEISGKSKSAHDRLTDPKLARNKLLNHLDLQIKEGRKIAVAIEKATMK
;
A
#
# COMPACT_ATOMS: atom_id res chain seq x y z
N MET A 1 15.37 11.81 16.55
CA MET A 1 14.20 11.14 17.16
C MET A 1 13.20 12.20 17.53
N ALA A 2 11.93 12.00 17.20
CA ALA A 2 10.86 12.90 17.66
C ALA A 2 10.63 12.66 19.16
N ASN A 3 10.31 13.73 19.88
CA ASN A 3 9.97 13.68 21.29
C ASN A 3 8.96 14.77 21.63
N ALA A 4 8.11 14.50 22.63
CA ALA A 4 7.17 15.47 23.20
C ALA A 4 7.65 16.07 24.53
N GLY A 5 8.90 15.78 24.92
CA GLY A 5 9.52 16.21 26.17
C GLY A 5 10.82 15.44 26.44
N GLU A 6 11.39 15.64 27.63
CA GLU A 6 12.58 14.90 28.10
C GLU A 6 12.25 13.41 28.25
N ASP A 7 13.17 12.56 27.80
CA ASP A 7 13.10 11.08 27.86
C ASP A 7 11.86 10.41 27.20
N ASN A 8 11.09 11.13 26.38
CA ASN A 8 9.94 10.61 25.64
C ASN A 8 10.31 10.30 24.18
N SER A 9 11.19 9.32 23.97
CA SER A 9 11.63 8.88 22.64
C SER A 9 11.10 7.48 22.32
N ASP A 10 10.05 7.40 21.50
CA ASP A 10 9.48 6.14 21.05
C ASP A 10 10.10 5.68 19.71
N SER A 11 9.25 5.34 18.74
CA SER A 11 9.65 4.88 17.40
C SER A 11 9.53 5.97 16.33
N GLU A 12 9.01 7.15 16.68
CA GLU A 12 8.82 8.26 15.74
C GLU A 12 10.14 9.00 15.50
N PHE A 13 10.49 9.16 14.23
CA PHE A 13 11.67 9.89 13.79
C PHE A 13 11.32 10.83 12.64
N PHE A 14 12.21 11.76 12.36
CA PHE A 14 12.08 12.72 11.28
C PHE A 14 13.43 12.87 10.58
N PHE A 15 13.40 13.28 9.32
CA PHE A 15 14.59 13.65 8.57
C PHE A 15 14.80 15.16 8.64
N THR A 16 16.07 15.55 8.67
CA THR A 16 16.45 16.96 8.66
C THR A 16 16.81 17.33 7.23
N LEU A 17 15.99 18.17 6.59
CA LEU A 17 16.18 18.62 5.19
C LEU A 17 17.02 19.90 5.10
N GLY A 18 17.12 20.66 6.18
CA GLY A 18 17.88 21.91 6.25
C GLY A 18 18.55 22.12 7.61
N SER A 19 19.36 23.17 7.73
CA SER A 19 20.03 23.48 8.99
C SER A 19 19.02 23.91 10.06
N GLN A 20 19.04 23.22 11.20
CA GLN A 20 18.07 23.41 12.28
C GLN A 20 18.76 23.58 13.63
N LEU A 21 19.31 24.78 13.89
CA LEU A 21 20.08 25.06 15.12
C LEU A 21 19.23 24.96 16.39
N ASP A 22 17.92 25.22 16.30
CA ASP A 22 17.01 25.17 17.46
C ASP A 22 16.78 23.75 18.00
N MET A 23 17.09 22.72 17.21
CA MET A 23 16.93 21.32 17.61
C MET A 23 18.19 20.72 18.25
N GLN A 24 19.29 21.49 18.28
CA GLN A 24 20.56 21.06 18.85
C GLN A 24 20.39 20.76 20.35
N ASN A 25 20.91 19.61 20.79
CA ASN A 25 20.81 19.10 22.16
C ASN A 25 19.40 18.81 22.70
N LYS A 26 18.34 19.00 21.89
CA LYS A 26 16.95 18.70 22.29
C LYS A 26 16.45 17.36 21.75
N ARG A 27 16.95 16.94 20.59
CA ARG A 27 16.53 15.72 19.89
C ARG A 27 17.74 14.84 19.62
N SER A 28 17.59 13.53 19.83
CA SER A 28 18.68 12.57 19.61
C SER A 28 18.87 12.27 18.12
N THR A 29 20.09 12.45 17.62
CA THR A 29 20.49 12.11 16.26
C THR A 29 21.19 10.75 16.27
N PHE A 30 20.68 9.78 15.49
CA PHE A 30 21.16 8.40 15.49
C PHE A 30 21.82 7.94 14.18
N GLY A 31 21.78 8.77 13.13
CA GLY A 31 22.34 8.41 11.83
C GLY A 31 22.26 9.55 10.82
N TYR A 32 22.86 9.32 9.65
CA TYR A 32 22.82 10.23 8.50
C TYR A 32 22.48 9.43 7.24
N VAL A 33 21.95 10.13 6.24
CA VAL A 33 21.63 9.54 4.93
C VAL A 33 22.88 9.60 4.05
N THR A 34 23.18 8.51 3.35
CA THR A 34 24.32 8.43 2.42
C THR A 34 24.07 9.25 1.16
N GLU A 35 25.12 9.86 0.62
CA GLU A 35 25.07 10.74 -0.56
C GLU A 35 24.33 10.14 -1.76
N GLU A 36 24.44 8.84 -1.98
CA GLU A 36 23.78 8.13 -3.08
C GLU A 36 22.24 8.20 -3.03
N THR A 37 21.65 8.29 -1.83
CA THR A 37 20.18 8.29 -1.62
C THR A 37 19.67 9.61 -1.04
N ILE A 38 20.46 10.69 -1.08
CA ILE A 38 20.00 12.01 -0.61
C ILE A 38 18.88 12.56 -1.50
N TYR A 39 18.95 12.32 -2.81
CA TYR A 39 17.93 12.81 -3.74
C TYR A 39 16.55 12.22 -3.47
N ASP A 40 16.47 10.95 -3.07
CA ASP A 40 15.21 10.32 -2.68
C ASP A 40 14.58 11.00 -1.46
N MET A 41 15.41 11.53 -0.54
CA MET A 41 14.93 12.29 0.63
C MET A 41 14.46 13.69 0.25
N LEU A 42 15.14 14.35 -0.69
CA LEU A 42 14.71 15.66 -1.21
C LEU A 42 13.40 15.56 -1.97
N GLU A 43 13.14 14.45 -2.66
CA GLU A 43 11.84 14.21 -3.31
C GLU A 43 10.68 14.15 -2.29
N LEU A 44 10.95 13.78 -1.03
CA LEU A 44 9.94 13.83 0.05
C LEU A 44 9.58 15.27 0.46
N GLU A 45 10.48 16.23 0.26
CA GLU A 45 10.26 17.65 0.56
C GLU A 45 9.27 18.29 -0.43
N GLU A 46 9.29 17.84 -1.68
CA GLU A 46 8.46 18.39 -2.77
C GLU A 46 7.00 17.89 -2.72
N ALA A 47 6.62 17.11 -1.70
CA ALA A 47 5.29 16.57 -1.55
C ALA A 47 4.24 17.68 -1.32
N LEU A 48 3.10 17.59 -2.02
CA LEU A 48 1.97 18.50 -1.82
C LEU A 48 1.37 18.31 -0.42
N VAL A 49 1.26 19.38 0.35
CA VAL A 49 0.73 19.37 1.72
C VAL A 49 -0.63 20.05 1.83
N ASP A 50 -1.40 19.65 2.83
CA ASP A 50 -2.65 20.28 3.23
C ASP A 50 -2.44 21.47 4.19
N VAL A 51 -3.53 22.03 4.72
CA VAL A 51 -3.51 23.17 5.65
C VAL A 51 -2.90 22.80 7.02
N THR A 52 -2.75 21.52 7.31
CA THR A 52 -2.19 20.99 8.56
C THR A 52 -0.75 20.48 8.40
N ASP A 53 -0.08 20.86 7.31
CA ASP A 53 1.25 20.39 6.92
C ASP A 53 1.35 18.86 6.75
N ARG A 54 0.22 18.20 6.50
CA ARG A 54 0.21 16.76 6.18
C ARG A 54 0.27 16.57 4.67
N PRO A 55 1.13 15.67 4.17
CA PRO A 55 1.14 15.36 2.75
C PRO A 55 -0.23 14.83 2.29
N LEU A 56 -0.72 15.33 1.16
CA LEU A 56 -1.94 14.81 0.50
C LEU A 56 -1.80 13.32 0.16
N TYR A 57 -0.56 12.93 -0.16
CA TYR A 57 -0.20 11.55 -0.47
C TYR A 57 1.00 11.16 0.39
N PRO A 58 0.76 10.65 1.62
CA PRO A 58 1.83 10.31 2.53
C PRO A 58 2.74 9.20 1.99
N PRO A 59 4.06 9.39 1.99
CA PRO A 59 5.00 8.33 1.63
C PRO A 59 4.94 7.21 2.68
N SER A 60 5.11 5.96 2.23
CA SER A 60 5.08 4.79 3.10
C SER A 60 6.37 3.97 2.98
N LEU A 61 6.82 3.42 4.10
CA LEU A 61 7.96 2.51 4.13
C LEU A 61 7.49 1.10 3.75
N ILE A 62 7.89 0.64 2.56
CA ILE A 62 7.49 -0.67 2.04
C ILE A 62 8.31 -1.78 2.70
N LYS A 63 9.62 -1.57 2.85
CA LYS A 63 10.55 -2.58 3.35
C LYS A 63 11.76 -1.92 4.02
N THR A 64 12.21 -2.53 5.11
CA THR A 64 13.44 -2.13 5.81
C THR A 64 14.43 -3.28 5.81
N ILE A 65 15.69 -2.99 5.49
CA ILE A 65 16.78 -3.97 5.46
C ILE A 65 17.91 -3.45 6.32
N ILE A 66 18.37 -4.26 7.27
CA ILE A 66 19.55 -3.96 8.08
C ILE A 66 20.77 -4.55 7.36
N LEU A 67 21.62 -3.68 6.80
CA LEU A 67 22.81 -4.11 6.04
C LEU A 67 23.92 -4.62 6.96
N TYR A 68 24.12 -3.96 8.10
CA TYR A 68 25.10 -4.31 9.10
C TYR A 68 24.50 -4.11 10.49
N ASN A 69 24.49 -5.15 11.30
CA ASN A 69 24.01 -5.09 12.68
C ASN A 69 25.22 -5.23 13.64
N PRO A 70 25.66 -4.15 14.32
CA PRO A 70 26.78 -4.21 15.26
C PRO A 70 26.43 -4.94 16.57
N PHE A 71 25.15 -5.20 16.83
CA PHE A 71 24.65 -5.80 18.07
C PHE A 71 24.14 -7.21 17.79
N SER A 72 24.82 -8.22 18.34
CA SER A 72 24.46 -9.63 18.14
C SER A 72 23.31 -10.13 19.02
N ASP A 73 22.93 -9.36 20.04
CA ASP A 73 21.94 -9.66 21.07
C ASP A 73 20.53 -9.12 20.76
N ASN A 74 20.37 -8.35 19.69
CA ASN A 74 19.07 -7.86 19.25
C ASN A 74 18.21 -8.98 18.67
N VAL A 75 17.25 -9.46 19.44
CA VAL A 75 16.24 -10.45 19.00
C VAL A 75 14.93 -9.71 18.66
N PRO A 76 14.48 -9.69 17.39
CA PRO A 76 13.21 -9.09 17.03
C PRO A 76 12.06 -9.72 17.82
N ARG A 77 11.15 -8.88 18.32
CA ARG A 77 9.93 -9.38 18.95
C ARG A 77 9.07 -10.06 17.88
N ILE A 78 8.83 -11.36 18.03
CA ILE A 78 7.87 -12.09 17.20
C ILE A 78 6.48 -11.65 17.62
N ILE A 79 5.99 -10.56 17.02
CA ILE A 79 4.58 -10.24 17.07
C ILE A 79 3.95 -11.18 16.05
N VAL A 80 3.24 -12.21 16.52
CA VAL A 80 2.29 -12.90 15.67
C VAL A 80 1.33 -11.80 15.24
N GLN A 81 1.53 -11.28 14.04
CA GLN A 81 0.47 -10.58 13.36
C GLN A 81 -0.63 -11.63 13.28
N GLU A 82 -1.62 -11.55 14.16
CA GLU A 82 -2.97 -11.83 13.71
C GLU A 82 -3.12 -10.94 12.50
N SER A 83 -2.80 -11.49 11.33
CA SER A 83 -3.55 -11.11 10.15
C SER A 83 -4.97 -11.15 10.66
N GLU A 84 -5.62 -10.00 10.79
CA GLU A 84 -7.03 -9.95 10.51
C GLU A 84 -7.15 -10.66 9.16
N LYS A 85 -7.31 -11.98 9.21
CA LYS A 85 -8.23 -12.67 8.34
C LYS A 85 -9.44 -11.79 8.51
N VAL A 86 -9.62 -10.91 7.53
CA VAL A 86 -10.88 -10.31 7.20
C VAL A 86 -11.86 -11.43 7.51
N LYS A 87 -12.53 -11.31 8.65
CA LYS A 87 -13.67 -12.16 8.92
C LYS A 87 -14.55 -11.73 7.76
N ASP A 88 -14.58 -12.57 6.74
CA ASP A 88 -15.75 -12.79 5.93
C ASP A 88 -16.84 -13.09 6.95
N SER A 89 -17.34 -12.01 7.56
CA SER A 89 -18.66 -11.90 8.09
C SER A 89 -19.50 -12.04 6.82
N SER A 90 -19.68 -13.31 6.47
CA SER A 90 -20.88 -13.80 5.83
C SER A 90 -22.02 -13.24 6.67
N LYS A 91 -22.39 -11.99 6.35
CA LYS A 91 -23.67 -11.42 6.66
C LYS A 91 -24.63 -12.45 6.11
N THR A 92 -25.20 -13.25 6.98
CA THR A 92 -26.41 -14.00 6.68
C THR A 92 -27.36 -12.97 6.10
N LYS A 93 -27.56 -13.06 4.78
CA LYS A 93 -28.50 -12.22 4.04
C LYS A 93 -29.84 -12.47 4.70
N LYS A 94 -30.30 -11.53 5.54
CA LYS A 94 -31.71 -11.45 5.87
C LYS A 94 -32.39 -11.16 4.54
N VAL A 95 -33.15 -12.13 4.06
CA VAL A 95 -34.01 -11.96 2.89
C VAL A 95 -35.01 -10.88 3.28
N ALA A 96 -34.74 -9.65 2.87
CA ALA A 96 -35.72 -8.59 2.88
C ALA A 96 -36.76 -8.97 1.82
N VAL A 97 -37.97 -9.29 2.28
CA VAL A 97 -39.13 -9.43 1.40
C VAL A 97 -39.35 -8.06 0.77
N LYS A 98 -39.12 -7.95 -0.53
CA LYS A 98 -39.30 -6.72 -1.29
C LYS A 98 -40.78 -6.60 -1.64
N ASP A 99 -41.56 -5.90 -0.81
CA ASP A 99 -42.95 -5.56 -1.13
C ASP A 99 -42.98 -4.30 -2.00
N PHE A 100 -42.94 -4.46 -3.32
CA PHE A 100 -42.97 -3.35 -4.29
C PHE A 100 -44.32 -2.63 -4.39
N ASN A 101 -45.38 -3.18 -3.79
CA ASN A 101 -46.73 -2.61 -3.80
C ASN A 101 -46.96 -1.46 -2.81
N LEU A 102 -45.97 -1.08 -2.01
CA LEU A 102 -46.09 0.05 -1.08
C LEU A 102 -45.88 1.42 -1.74
N LEU A 103 -45.32 1.46 -2.95
CA LEU A 103 -45.08 2.69 -3.70
C LEU A 103 -45.82 2.61 -5.04
N SER A 104 -46.53 3.68 -5.39
CA SER A 104 -47.27 3.81 -6.67
C SER A 104 -46.38 3.79 -7.95
N PHE A 105 -45.11 3.43 -7.81
CA PHE A 105 -44.10 3.26 -8.87
C PHE A 105 -43.56 1.83 -8.96
N GLY A 106 -44.10 0.88 -8.18
CA GLY A 106 -43.58 -0.49 -8.07
C GLY A 106 -43.55 -1.27 -9.38
N GLU A 107 -44.54 -1.06 -10.25
CA GLU A 107 -44.66 -1.78 -11.53
C GLU A 107 -43.51 -1.43 -12.51
N ALA A 108 -43.06 -0.18 -12.56
CA ALA A 108 -41.96 0.24 -13.42
C ALA A 108 -40.58 -0.26 -12.92
N ALA A 109 -40.44 -0.48 -11.60
CA ALA A 109 -39.19 -0.99 -11.03
C ALA A 109 -39.01 -2.50 -11.20
N GLU A 110 -40.12 -3.25 -11.28
CA GLU A 110 -40.11 -4.70 -11.55
C GLU A 110 -39.70 -4.97 -13.01
N GLU A 111 -40.18 -4.16 -13.96
CA GLU A 111 -39.81 -4.28 -15.38
C GLU A 111 -38.32 -3.98 -15.63
N ASP A 112 -37.75 -2.97 -14.95
CA ASP A 112 -36.33 -2.58 -15.10
C ASP A 112 -35.36 -3.59 -14.42
N GLU A 113 -35.75 -4.20 -13.29
CA GLU A 113 -34.97 -5.29 -12.66
C GLU A 113 -34.97 -6.56 -13.55
N GLU A 114 -36.07 -6.83 -14.27
CA GLU A 114 -36.11 -7.93 -15.23
C GLU A 114 -35.28 -7.68 -16.50
N GLU A 115 -35.30 -6.47 -17.07
CA GLU A 115 -34.49 -6.14 -18.24
C GLU A 115 -32.99 -6.18 -17.92
N SER A 116 -32.59 -5.61 -16.78
CA SER A 116 -31.19 -5.65 -16.34
C SER A 116 -30.69 -7.06 -16.01
N ALA A 117 -31.56 -7.94 -15.50
CA ALA A 117 -31.22 -9.36 -15.31
C ALA A 117 -31.06 -10.13 -16.63
N LYS A 118 -31.86 -9.82 -17.66
CA LYS A 118 -31.74 -10.38 -19.01
C LYS A 118 -30.42 -9.93 -19.68
N LEU A 119 -30.10 -8.64 -19.61
CA LEU A 119 -28.85 -8.09 -20.13
C LEU A 119 -27.60 -8.66 -19.45
N ASN A 120 -27.61 -8.81 -18.11
CA ASN A 120 -26.48 -9.41 -17.40
C ASN A 120 -26.25 -10.89 -17.78
N LYS A 121 -27.31 -11.67 -17.99
CA LYS A 121 -27.19 -13.05 -18.50
C LYS A 121 -26.59 -13.08 -19.90
N GLU A 122 -26.94 -12.12 -20.76
CA GLU A 122 -26.38 -12.04 -22.11
C GLU A 122 -24.89 -11.65 -22.13
N ILE A 123 -24.44 -10.83 -21.18
CA ILE A 123 -23.06 -10.32 -21.11
C ILE A 123 -22.12 -11.28 -20.36
N SER A 124 -22.66 -12.11 -19.45
CA SER A 124 -21.97 -13.06 -18.58
C SER A 124 -21.00 -14.05 -19.27
N GLY A 125 -21.02 -14.18 -20.60
CA GLY A 125 -20.12 -15.05 -21.36
C GLY A 125 -19.23 -14.36 -22.41
N LYS A 126 -19.41 -13.05 -22.66
CA LYS A 126 -18.69 -12.35 -23.76
C LYS A 126 -17.45 -11.59 -23.29
N SER A 127 -17.36 -11.23 -22.03
CA SER A 127 -16.23 -10.48 -21.45
C SER A 127 -15.09 -11.40 -21.01
N LYS A 128 -14.35 -11.95 -21.99
CA LYS A 128 -13.03 -12.54 -21.72
C LYS A 128 -11.97 -11.43 -21.74
N SER A 129 -11.16 -11.35 -20.69
CA SER A 129 -10.00 -10.44 -20.62
C SER A 129 -8.98 -10.78 -21.71
N ALA A 130 -8.24 -9.77 -22.20
CA ALA A 130 -7.24 -9.95 -23.27
C ALA A 130 -6.18 -11.02 -22.92
N HIS A 131 -5.84 -11.16 -21.64
CA HIS A 131 -4.90 -12.18 -21.12
C HIS A 131 -5.37 -13.63 -21.30
N ASP A 132 -6.68 -13.85 -21.44
CA ASP A 132 -7.30 -15.17 -21.55
C ASP A 132 -7.67 -15.52 -23.00
N ARG A 133 -7.68 -14.50 -23.88
CA ARG A 133 -8.12 -14.60 -25.27
C ARG A 133 -6.95 -14.63 -26.25
N LEU A 134 -5.80 -14.04 -25.89
CA LEU A 134 -4.60 -13.99 -26.73
C LEU A 134 -3.48 -14.82 -26.10
N THR A 135 -2.98 -15.81 -26.84
CA THR A 135 -1.79 -16.58 -26.48
C THR A 135 -0.52 -15.80 -26.87
N ASP A 136 -0.38 -14.56 -26.38
CA ASP A 136 0.81 -13.75 -26.62
C ASP A 136 1.89 -14.06 -25.55
N PRO A 137 3.10 -14.53 -25.93
CA PRO A 137 4.19 -14.83 -25.01
C PRO A 137 4.66 -13.66 -24.14
N LYS A 138 4.33 -12.41 -24.49
CA LYS A 138 4.66 -11.22 -23.69
C LYS A 138 3.63 -10.88 -22.62
N LEU A 139 2.40 -11.36 -22.77
CA LEU A 139 1.26 -11.01 -21.92
C LEU A 139 0.88 -12.14 -20.93
N ALA A 140 1.61 -13.26 -20.99
CA ALA A 140 1.42 -14.43 -20.15
C ALA A 140 1.83 -14.16 -18.69
N ARG A 141 0.90 -14.46 -17.77
CA ARG A 141 1.02 -14.26 -16.31
C ARG A 141 2.29 -14.87 -15.70
N ASN A 142 2.80 -15.95 -16.30
CA ASN A 142 3.86 -16.78 -15.73
C ASN A 142 5.27 -16.18 -15.91
N LYS A 143 5.45 -15.20 -16.81
CA LYS A 143 6.79 -14.70 -17.16
C LYS A 143 7.37 -13.73 -16.12
N LEU A 144 6.52 -12.94 -15.47
CA LEU A 144 6.92 -12.00 -14.42
C LEU A 144 7.45 -12.72 -13.16
N LEU A 145 6.84 -13.85 -12.79
CA LEU A 145 7.25 -14.64 -11.63
C LEU A 145 8.65 -15.27 -11.83
N ASN A 146 8.92 -15.81 -13.02
CA ASN A 146 10.19 -16.46 -13.33
C ASN A 146 11.38 -15.48 -13.38
N HIS A 147 11.18 -14.22 -13.76
CA HIS A 147 12.24 -13.22 -13.85
C HIS A 147 12.69 -12.75 -12.46
N LEU A 148 11.75 -12.60 -11.52
CA LEU A 148 12.03 -12.27 -10.12
C LEU A 148 12.80 -13.38 -9.40
N ASP A 149 12.42 -14.64 -9.63
CA ASP A 149 13.09 -15.80 -9.03
C ASP A 149 14.53 -16.00 -9.52
N LEU A 150 14.84 -15.61 -10.76
CA LEU A 150 16.19 -15.72 -11.31
C LEU A 150 17.14 -14.66 -10.74
N GLN A 151 16.63 -13.44 -10.51
CA GLN A 151 17.41 -12.33 -9.96
C GLN A 151 17.79 -12.54 -8.49
N ILE A 152 16.96 -13.26 -7.73
CA ILE A 152 17.24 -13.62 -6.33
C ILE A 152 18.35 -14.69 -6.23
N LYS A 153 18.49 -15.57 -7.24
CA LYS A 153 19.49 -16.65 -7.25
C LYS A 153 20.89 -16.21 -7.71
N GLU A 154 21.01 -15.17 -8.54
CA GLU A 154 22.31 -14.76 -9.11
C GLU A 154 23.17 -13.87 -8.20
N GLY A 155 22.76 -13.59 -6.95
CA GLY A 155 23.64 -13.00 -5.93
C GLY A 155 24.27 -11.64 -6.28
N ARG A 156 23.73 -10.92 -7.26
CA ARG A 156 24.21 -9.58 -7.64
C ARG A 156 23.79 -8.58 -6.54
N LYS A 157 24.77 -7.84 -6.02
CA LYS A 157 24.57 -6.78 -5.00
C LYS A 157 23.55 -5.78 -5.52
N ILE A 158 22.49 -5.53 -4.76
CA ILE A 158 21.48 -4.52 -5.05
C ILE A 158 21.53 -3.50 -3.92
N ALA A 159 21.91 -2.27 -4.27
CA ALA A 159 21.79 -1.09 -3.44
C ALA A 159 20.33 -0.93 -2.98
N VAL A 160 20.12 -0.31 -1.82
CA VAL A 160 18.79 -0.01 -1.29
C VAL A 160 18.07 0.86 -2.30
N ALA A 161 17.17 0.25 -3.08
CA ALA A 161 16.29 0.94 -4.00
C ALA A 161 14.98 1.23 -3.25
N ILE A 162 14.71 2.52 -3.03
CA ILE A 162 13.38 2.99 -2.64
C ILE A 162 12.53 2.87 -3.92
N GLU A 163 11.63 1.89 -3.93
CA GLU A 163 10.75 1.64 -5.07
C GLU A 163 9.72 2.77 -5.17
N LYS A 164 9.84 3.63 -6.20
CA LYS A 164 8.89 4.73 -6.47
C LYS A 164 7.48 4.17 -6.65
N ALA A 165 6.57 4.52 -5.74
CA ALA A 165 5.14 4.35 -5.97
C ALA A 165 4.68 5.42 -6.97
N THR A 166 4.22 4.99 -8.14
CA THR A 166 3.59 5.86 -9.14
C THR A 166 2.21 6.28 -8.64
N MET A 167 1.97 7.59 -8.59
CA MET A 167 0.66 8.18 -8.29
C MET A 167 -0.31 7.92 -9.45
N LYS A 168 -1.56 7.61 -9.12
CA LYS A 168 -2.66 7.44 -10.06
C LYS A 168 -3.56 8.66 -10.03
#